data_AF-A0A7J8HIV8-F1
#
_entry.id   AF-A0A7J8HIV8-F1
#
_cell.length_a   1.000
_cell.length_b   1.000
_cell.length_c   1.000
_cell.angle_alpha   90.00
_cell.angle_beta   90.00
_cell.angle_gamma   90.00
#
_symmetry.space_group_name_H-M   'P 1'
#
loop_
_entity.id
_entity.type
_entity.pdbx_description
1 polymer ?
#
loop_
_entity_poly.entity_id
_entity_poly.type
_entity_poly.pdbx_seq_one_letter_code
_entity_poly.pdbx_strand_id
1 'polypeptide(L)'
;MQETVKDFWRMIWQENSASIVMVTNLVEVGRVKCVRYWPDDTEVYGDIKVTLIETEPLAEYVIRTFTVQKKGYHEIRELRLFHFTSWPDHGVPCYATGLLGFVRQVKFLNPPEAGPIVVHCR
;
A
#
# COMPACT_ATOMS: atom_id res chain seq x y z
N MET A 1 0.54 10.71 8.56
CA MET A 1 0.77 12.17 8.43
C MET A 1 2.05 12.38 7.61
N GLN A 2 2.34 13.59 7.11
CA GLN A 2 3.51 13.78 6.23
C GLN A 2 4.82 13.45 6.97
N GLU A 3 4.90 13.86 8.23
CA GLU A 3 6.01 13.66 9.15
C GLU A 3 6.31 12.19 9.46
N THR A 4 5.32 11.29 9.31
CA THR A 4 5.48 9.86 9.62
C THR A 4 5.73 8.97 8.39
N VAL A 5 5.81 9.54 7.18
CA VAL A 5 6.00 8.75 5.93
C VAL A 5 7.31 7.99 5.97
N LYS A 6 8.39 8.61 6.46
CA LYS A 6 9.68 7.96 6.64
C LYS A 6 9.61 6.80 7.64
N ASP A 7 8.94 7.01 8.77
CA ASP A 7 8.79 5.98 9.79
C ASP A 7 7.96 4.80 9.30
N PHE A 8 6.94 5.07 8.49
CA PHE A 8 6.11 4.05 7.83
C PHE A 8 6.96 3.13 6.94
N TRP A 9 7.78 3.69 6.04
CA TRP A 9 8.68 2.88 5.22
C TRP A 9 9.73 2.14 6.04
N ARG A 10 10.25 2.75 7.11
CA ARG A 10 11.18 2.09 8.03
C ARG A 10 10.54 0.86 8.66
N MET A 11 9.31 0.98 9.15
CA MET A 11 8.54 -0.14 9.71
C MET A 11 8.34 -1.25 8.68
N ILE A 12 7.92 -0.91 7.47
CA ILE A 12 7.72 -1.88 6.37
C ILE A 12 8.99 -2.72 6.12
N TRP A 13 10.15 -2.06 6.09
CA TRP A 13 11.42 -2.77 5.93
C TRP A 13 11.77 -3.63 7.15
N GLN A 14 11.62 -3.10 8.37
CA GLN A 14 11.97 -3.81 9.60
C GLN A 14 11.14 -5.07 9.80
N GLU A 15 9.84 -4.98 9.56
CA GLU A 15 8.90 -6.09 9.76
C GLU A 15 8.89 -7.09 8.60
N ASN A 16 9.72 -6.89 7.56
CA ASN A 16 9.73 -7.73 6.35
C ASN A 16 8.34 -7.83 5.68
N SER A 17 7.55 -6.75 5.74
CA SER A 17 6.21 -6.71 5.13
C SER A 17 6.32 -6.63 3.61
N ALA A 18 5.64 -7.54 2.90
CA ALA A 18 5.55 -7.54 1.44
C ALA A 18 4.24 -6.95 0.90
N SER A 19 3.24 -6.75 1.77
CA SER A 19 1.91 -6.28 1.38
C SER A 19 1.45 -5.13 2.27
N ILE A 20 0.96 -4.06 1.63
CA ILE A 20 0.24 -2.96 2.25
C ILE A 20 -1.20 -2.99 1.75
N VAL A 21 -2.16 -2.90 2.66
CA VAL A 21 -3.59 -2.79 2.37
C VAL A 21 -4.06 -1.41 2.81
N MET A 22 -4.49 -0.60 1.85
CA MET A 22 -5.06 0.73 2.04
C MET A 22 -6.54 0.70 1.67
N VAL A 23 -7.42 1.04 2.62
CA VAL A 23 -8.90 0.98 2.43
C VAL A 23 -9.58 2.35 2.58
N THR A 24 -8.89 3.42 2.19
CA THR A 24 -9.42 4.79 2.13
C THR A 24 -8.79 5.51 0.95
N ASN A 25 -9.51 6.44 0.33
CA ASN A 25 -8.95 7.27 -0.72
C ASN A 25 -8.02 8.36 -0.14
N LEU A 26 -7.21 9.01 -0.99
CA LEU A 26 -6.38 10.14 -0.53
C LEU A 26 -7.24 11.33 -0.11
N VAL A 27 -8.35 11.55 -0.80
CA VAL A 27 -9.30 12.65 -0.56
C VAL A 27 -10.72 12.08 -0.67
N GLU A 28 -11.57 12.43 0.30
CA GLU A 28 -12.99 12.04 0.36
C GLU A 28 -13.82 13.30 0.68
N VAL A 29 -14.85 13.61 -0.11
CA VAL A 29 -15.63 14.86 -0.05
C VAL A 29 -14.77 16.13 0.15
N GLY A 30 -13.66 16.24 -0.58
CA GLY A 30 -12.74 17.39 -0.49
C GLY A 30 -11.88 17.47 0.78
N ARG A 31 -11.95 16.47 1.67
CA ARG A 31 -11.11 16.37 2.87
C ARG A 31 -9.98 15.37 2.61
N VAL A 32 -8.74 15.80 2.85
CA VAL A 32 -7.57 14.92 2.79
C VAL A 32 -7.73 13.83 3.86
N LYS A 33 -7.81 12.58 3.43
CA LYS A 33 -7.85 11.40 4.30
C LYS A 33 -6.47 10.77 4.45
N CYS A 34 -5.74 10.52 3.37
CA CYS A 34 -4.39 10.00 3.49
C CYS A 34 -3.40 10.90 2.75
N VAL A 35 -2.21 11.08 3.33
CA VAL A 35 -1.09 11.65 2.58
C VAL A 35 -0.59 10.57 1.62
N ARG A 36 -0.25 10.95 0.39
CA ARG A 36 0.38 10.01 -0.52
C ARG A 36 1.79 9.71 -0.02
N TYR A 37 2.02 8.47 0.42
CA TYR A 37 3.30 8.03 0.96
C TYR A 37 4.13 7.20 -0.04
N TRP A 38 3.71 7.13 -1.30
CA TRP A 38 4.39 6.37 -2.36
C TRP A 38 4.72 7.27 -3.57
N PRO A 39 5.76 6.94 -4.34
CA PRO A 39 6.17 7.72 -5.52
C PRO A 39 5.40 7.33 -6.79
N ASP A 40 5.49 8.19 -7.81
CA ASP A 40 5.05 7.88 -9.18
C ASP A 40 6.17 7.25 -10.04
N ASP A 41 7.43 7.39 -9.61
CA ASP A 41 8.59 6.69 -10.19
C ASP A 41 9.49 6.22 -9.04
N THR A 42 10.37 7.09 -8.55
CA THR A 42 11.34 6.73 -7.53
C THR A 42 11.47 7.84 -6.49
N GLU A 43 11.42 7.49 -5.22
CA GLU A 43 11.66 8.42 -4.11
C GLU A 43 12.44 7.74 -2.98
N VAL A 44 13.16 8.54 -2.20
CA VAL A 44 13.96 8.08 -1.05
C VAL A 44 13.35 8.62 0.25
N TYR A 45 12.89 7.72 1.10
CA TYR A 45 12.33 8.01 2.41
C TYR A 45 13.35 7.67 3.50
N GLY A 46 14.22 8.63 3.83
CA GLY A 46 15.33 8.39 4.74
C GLY A 46 16.44 7.56 4.08
N ASP A 47 16.62 6.32 4.54
CA ASP A 47 17.58 5.35 3.97
C ASP A 47 16.92 4.29 3.10
N ILE A 48 15.61 4.40 2.85
CA ILE A 48 14.82 3.47 2.04
C ILE A 48 14.49 4.10 0.70
N LYS A 49 14.97 3.49 -0.38
CA LYS A 49 14.59 3.81 -1.74
C LYS A 49 13.38 2.98 -2.14
N VAL A 50 12.35 3.63 -2.66
CA VAL A 50 11.13 3.00 -3.17
C VAL A 50 11.00 3.38 -4.64
N THR A 51 10.83 2.39 -5.49
CA THR A 51 10.64 2.58 -6.94
C THR A 51 9.37 1.86 -7.36
N LEU A 52 8.46 2.57 -8.00
CA LEU A 52 7.27 2.03 -8.64
C LEU A 52 7.68 1.24 -9.89
N ILE A 53 7.24 -0.01 -9.95
CA ILE A 53 7.48 -0.90 -11.08
C ILE A 53 6.23 -0.99 -11.95
N GLU A 54 5.06 -1.14 -11.31
CA GLU A 54 3.82 -1.40 -12.01
C GLU A 54 2.63 -0.81 -11.26
N THR A 55 1.62 -0.37 -12.02
CA THR A 55 0.31 0.01 -11.49
C THR A 55 -0.76 -0.73 -12.29
N GLU A 56 -1.53 -1.56 -11.60
CA GLU A 56 -2.63 -2.34 -12.16
C GLU A 56 -3.96 -1.76 -11.65
N PRO A 57 -4.67 -0.95 -12.45
CA PRO A 57 -6.00 -0.48 -12.09
C PRO A 57 -7.05 -1.57 -12.35
N LEU A 58 -7.87 -1.87 -11.34
CA LEU A 58 -9.05 -2.73 -11.45
C LEU A 58 -10.32 -1.94 -11.11
N ALA A 59 -11.48 -2.58 -11.24
CA ALA A 59 -12.78 -1.92 -11.08
C ALA A 59 -12.98 -1.29 -9.69
N GLU A 60 -12.50 -1.94 -8.62
CA GLU A 60 -12.75 -1.48 -7.24
C GLU A 60 -11.49 -1.21 -6.42
N TYR A 61 -10.32 -1.49 -6.99
CA TYR A 61 -9.05 -1.32 -6.32
C TYR A 61 -7.91 -1.17 -7.33
N VAL A 62 -6.78 -0.67 -6.85
CA VAL A 62 -5.54 -0.54 -7.62
C VAL A 62 -4.45 -1.30 -6.91
N ILE A 63 -3.69 -2.11 -7.64
CA ILE A 63 -2.46 -2.73 -7.13
C ILE A 63 -1.27 -1.92 -7.64
N ARG A 64 -0.35 -1.55 -6.76
CA ARG A 64 0.94 -0.97 -7.14
C ARG A 64 2.06 -1.86 -6.66
N THR A 65 2.96 -2.22 -7.56
CA THR A 65 4.14 -3.03 -7.26
C THR A 65 5.35 -2.11 -7.16
N PHE A 66 6.10 -2.24 -6.07
CA PHE A 66 7.29 -1.46 -5.79
C PHE A 66 8.48 -2.39 -5.58
N THR A 67 9.66 -1.93 -5.97
CA THR A 67 10.91 -2.41 -5.37
C THR A 67 11.33 -1.49 -4.24
N VAL A 68 11.69 -2.09 -3.11
CA VAL A 68 12.16 -1.40 -1.91
C VAL A 68 13.60 -1.84 -1.64
N GLN A 69 14.50 -0.87 -1.43
CA GLN A 69 15.90 -1.13 -1.14
C GLN A 69 16.38 -0.22 -0.01
N LYS A 70 17.06 -0.79 0.99
CA LYS A 70 17.70 -0.02 2.06
C LYS A 70 19.16 0.25 1.77
N LYS A 71 19.61 1.49 2.00
CA LYS A 71 21.03 1.87 1.85
C LYS A 71 21.93 0.98 2.70
N GLY A 72 22.99 0.46 2.09
CA GLY A 72 23.94 -0.44 2.74
C GLY A 72 23.55 -1.93 2.74
N TYR A 73 22.37 -2.27 2.21
CA TYR A 73 21.95 -3.65 1.99
C TYR A 73 21.95 -3.94 0.48
N HIS A 74 22.40 -5.14 0.09
CA HIS A 74 22.33 -5.61 -1.30
C HIS A 74 20.94 -6.16 -1.67
N GLU A 75 20.11 -6.42 -0.66
CA GLU A 75 18.76 -6.95 -0.83
C GLU A 75 17.82 -5.92 -1.47
N ILE A 76 17.04 -6.38 -2.45
CA ILE A 76 15.92 -5.64 -3.03
C ILE A 76 14.66 -6.48 -2.76
N ARG A 77 13.64 -5.87 -2.17
CA ARG A 77 12.38 -6.51 -1.82
C ARG A 77 11.28 -6.02 -2.75
N GLU A 78 10.44 -6.94 -3.20
CA GLU A 78 9.19 -6.60 -3.85
C GLU A 78 8.12 -6.30 -2.80
N LEU A 79 7.34 -5.24 -3.00
CA LEU A 79 6.23 -4.86 -2.15
C LEU A 79 5.01 -4.48 -2.97
N ARG A 80 3.83 -4.96 -2.57
CA ARG A 80 2.55 -4.62 -3.20
C ARG A 80 1.71 -3.72 -2.30
N LEU A 81 1.22 -2.61 -2.85
CA LEU A 81 0.16 -1.79 -2.25
C LEU A 81 -1.17 -2.12 -2.92
N PHE A 82 -2.07 -2.72 -2.13
CA PHE A 82 -3.45 -2.98 -2.47
C PHE A 82 -4.30 -1.82 -1.97
N HIS A 83 -4.79 -0.99 -2.88
CA HIS A 83 -5.59 0.20 -2.54
C HIS A 83 -7.04 -0.02 -2.96
N PHE A 84 -7.92 -0.29 -2.00
CA PHE A 84 -9.36 -0.39 -2.24
C PHE A 84 -9.97 1.01 -2.35
N THR A 85 -10.43 1.36 -3.55
CA THR A 85 -10.85 2.73 -3.91
C THR A 85 -12.36 2.92 -3.88
N SER A 86 -13.14 1.82 -3.85
CA SER A 86 -14.60 1.86 -3.91
C SER A 86 -15.30 1.91 -2.55
N TRP A 87 -14.56 2.14 -1.46
CA TRP A 87 -15.20 2.36 -0.16
C TRP A 87 -15.93 3.70 -0.17
N PRO A 88 -17.24 3.75 0.19
CA PRO A 88 -18.00 4.99 0.15
C PRO A 88 -17.65 5.92 1.32
N ASP A 89 -17.64 7.23 1.06
CA ASP A 89 -17.37 8.27 2.06
C ASP A 89 -18.35 8.23 3.26
N HIS A 90 -19.58 7.74 3.02
CA HIS A 90 -20.61 7.54 4.04
C HIS A 90 -21.10 6.09 4.04
N GLY A 91 -21.05 5.46 5.21
CA GLY A 91 -21.56 4.11 5.43
C GLY A 91 -20.59 3.02 4.99
N VAL A 92 -21.14 1.97 4.39
CA VAL A 92 -20.41 0.77 3.95
C VAL A 92 -20.82 0.41 2.52
N PRO A 93 -19.99 -0.31 1.76
CA PRO A 93 -20.36 -0.78 0.43
C PRO A 93 -21.71 -1.52 0.44
N CYS A 94 -22.59 -1.22 -0.52
CA CYS A 94 -23.89 -1.87 -0.63
C CYS A 94 -23.79 -3.39 -0.84
N TYR A 95 -22.67 -3.83 -1.42
CA TYR A 95 -22.38 -5.23 -1.67
C TYR A 95 -20.96 -5.57 -1.23
N ALA A 96 -20.79 -6.73 -0.59
CA ALA A 96 -19.48 -7.20 -0.14
C ALA A 96 -18.61 -7.78 -1.26
N THR A 97 -19.16 -8.01 -2.46
CA THR A 97 -18.50 -8.76 -3.55
C THR A 97 -17.13 -8.20 -3.90
N GLY A 98 -17.01 -6.89 -4.06
CA GLY A 98 -15.74 -6.24 -4.38
C GLY A 98 -14.71 -6.36 -3.28
N LEU A 99 -15.11 -6.12 -2.02
CA LEU A 99 -14.24 -6.28 -0.86
C LEU A 99 -13.79 -7.74 -0.70
N LEU A 100 -14.68 -8.71 -0.93
CA LEU A 100 -14.34 -10.14 -0.90
C LEU A 100 -13.36 -10.52 -2.00
N GLY A 101 -13.55 -10.00 -3.22
CA GLY A 101 -12.61 -10.17 -4.33
C GLY A 101 -11.24 -9.58 -4.00
N PHE A 102 -11.23 -8.37 -3.44
CA PHE A 102 -10.03 -7.70 -2.97
C PHE A 102 -9.29 -8.51 -1.91
N VAL A 103 -9.97 -8.99 -0.87
CA VAL A 103 -9.36 -9.83 0.18
C VAL A 103 -8.80 -11.13 -0.38
N ARG A 104 -9.47 -11.77 -1.33
CA ARG A 104 -8.95 -12.97 -2.01
C ARG A 104 -7.66 -12.65 -2.77
N GLN A 105 -7.61 -11.52 -3.47
CA GLN A 105 -6.43 -11.09 -4.22
C GLN A 105 -5.25 -10.79 -3.29
N VAL A 106 -5.48 -10.08 -2.19
CA VAL A 106 -4.45 -9.80 -1.16
C VAL A 106 -3.89 -11.11 -0.61
N LYS A 107 -4.76 -12.07 -0.26
CA LYS A 107 -4.31 -13.36 0.28
C LYS A 107 -3.53 -14.19 -0.73
N PHE A 108 -3.94 -14.15 -2.01
CA PHE A 108 -3.29 -14.91 -3.07
C PHE A 108 -1.89 -14.37 -3.40
N LEU A 109 -1.73 -13.04 -3.42
CA LEU A 109 -0.49 -12.38 -3.81
C LEU A 109 0.45 -12.06 -2.62
N ASN A 110 0.02 -12.27 -1.38
CA ASN A 110 0.90 -12.11 -0.23
C ASN A 110 1.81 -13.34 -0.08
N PRO A 111 3.15 -13.19 -0.13
CA PRO A 111 4.06 -14.31 0.01
C PRO A 111 3.93 -14.99 1.39
N PRO A 112 3.93 -16.34 1.47
CA PRO A 112 3.79 -17.06 2.74
C PRO A 112 4.96 -16.85 3.70
N GLU A 113 6.14 -16.51 3.19
CA GLU A 113 7.36 -16.21 3.94
C GLU A 113 7.51 -14.73 4.35
N ALA A 114 6.60 -13.87 3.90
CA ALA A 114 6.62 -12.45 4.26
C ALA A 114 6.23 -12.23 5.72
N GLY A 115 6.64 -11.08 6.26
CA GLY A 115 6.15 -10.58 7.53
C GLY A 115 4.67 -10.17 7.50
N PRO A 116 4.18 -9.48 8.55
CA PRO A 116 2.77 -9.12 8.66
C PRO A 116 2.31 -8.23 7.51
N ILE A 117 1.05 -8.43 7.07
CA ILE A 117 0.37 -7.52 6.16
C ILE A 117 0.09 -6.21 6.90
N VAL A 118 0.55 -5.09 6.36
CA VAL A 118 0.29 -3.77 6.95
C VAL A 118 -1.03 -3.24 6.42
N VAL A 119 -2.00 -3.06 7.31
CA VAL A 119 -3.34 -2.54 6.96
C VAL A 119 -3.51 -1.16 7.55
N HIS A 120 -4.04 -0.20 6.78
CA HIS A 120 -4.39 1.12 7.30
C HIS A 120 -5.60 1.76 6.60
N CYS A 121 -6.19 2.71 7.31
CA CYS A 121 -7.25 3.61 6.87
C CYS A 121 -7.11 4.94 7.64
N ARG A 122 -8.09 5.84 7.51
CA ARG A 122 -8.24 7.02 8.38
C ARG A 122 -9.64 7.14 8.93
#